data_AF-A0A0L7KN67-F1
#
_entry.id   AF-A0A0L7KN67-F1
#
_cell.length_a   1.000
_cell.length_b   1.000
_cell.length_c   1.000
_cell.angle_alpha   90.00
_cell.angle_beta   90.00
_cell.angle_gamma   90.00
#
_symmetry.space_group_name_H-M   'P 1'
#
loop_
_entity.id
_entity.type
_entity.pdbx_description
1 polymer ?
#
loop_
_entity_poly.entity_id
_entity_poly.type
_entity_poly.pdbx_seq_one_letter_code
_entity_poly.pdbx_strand_id
1 'polypeptide(L)'
;MKKLVDLLDKWGFRVCVVFLIDSQFMIDGAKFLSGTMAALSVMVNLELPHVNILTKMDLLSKGARRQLDNYLDPDPHILLADMRNSKSKWHQKYAKLTEAIGEVVENFSLVRFYPLNIRDEESVENILLTIDNIIQYGEDADVKIKDFEEEDPENCDG
;
A
#
# COMPACT_ATOMS: atom_id res chain seq x y z
N MET A 1 -1.58 -13.61 -14.93
CA MET A 1 -1.60 -12.14 -14.81
C MET A 1 -0.29 -11.51 -15.27
N LYS A 2 0.90 -12.02 -14.90
CA LYS A 2 2.20 -11.52 -15.39
C LYS A 2 2.25 -11.26 -16.90
N LYS A 3 1.84 -12.22 -17.74
CA LYS A 3 1.75 -12.03 -19.21
C LYS A 3 0.94 -10.82 -19.68
N LEU A 4 -0.12 -10.45 -18.96
CA LEU A 4 -0.95 -9.28 -19.30
C LEU A 4 -0.21 -8.00 -18.93
N VAL A 5 0.40 -7.98 -17.75
CA VAL A 5 1.23 -6.88 -17.28
C VAL A 5 2.42 -6.67 -18.23
N ASP A 6 3.12 -7.74 -18.61
CA ASP A 6 4.23 -7.70 -19.55
C ASP A 6 3.80 -7.19 -20.95
N LEU A 7 2.56 -7.45 -21.35
CA LEU A 7 2.02 -6.94 -22.62
C LEU A 7 1.69 -5.45 -22.53
N LEU A 8 1.08 -5.02 -21.42
CA LEU A 8 0.78 -3.61 -21.18
C LEU A 8 2.06 -2.77 -21.06
N ASP A 9 3.08 -3.30 -20.39
CA ASP A 9 4.40 -2.67 -20.30
C ASP A 9 5.06 -2.56 -21.68
N LYS A 10 5.00 -3.62 -22.49
CA LYS A 10 5.45 -3.57 -23.90
C LYS A 10 4.70 -2.57 -24.77
N TRP A 11 3.47 -2.23 -24.42
CA TRP A 11 2.68 -1.20 -25.11
C TRP A 11 2.93 0.20 -24.56
N GLY A 12 3.84 0.34 -23.58
CA GLY A 12 4.22 1.62 -22.98
C GLY A 12 3.30 2.08 -21.85
N PHE A 13 2.45 1.21 -21.29
CA PHE A 13 1.61 1.54 -20.15
C PHE A 13 2.35 1.31 -18.84
N ARG A 14 2.41 2.34 -18.00
CA ARG A 14 2.79 2.19 -16.59
C ARG A 14 1.56 1.77 -15.79
N VAL A 15 1.63 0.64 -15.10
CA VAL A 15 0.49 0.04 -14.41
C VAL A 15 0.70 0.09 -12.90
N CYS A 16 -0.33 0.52 -12.16
CA CYS A 16 -0.42 0.40 -10.72
C CYS A 16 -1.69 -0.37 -10.33
N VAL A 17 -1.61 -1.16 -9.27
CA VAL A 17 -2.73 -1.94 -8.76
C VAL A 17 -3.35 -1.21 -7.57
N VAL A 18 -4.64 -0.93 -7.67
CA VAL A 18 -5.41 -0.36 -6.57
C VAL A 18 -6.19 -1.48 -5.86
N PHE A 19 -5.85 -1.77 -4.61
CA PHE A 19 -6.49 -2.79 -3.80
C PHE A 19 -7.52 -2.17 -2.85
N LEU A 20 -8.80 -2.46 -3.07
CA LEU A 20 -9.91 -1.87 -2.30
C LEU A 20 -10.40 -2.85 -1.22
N ILE A 21 -10.43 -2.40 0.03
CA ILE A 21 -11.09 -3.10 1.14
C ILE A 21 -12.19 -2.22 1.73
N ASP A 22 -13.29 -2.82 2.21
CA ASP A 22 -14.31 -2.11 2.96
C ASP A 22 -13.82 -1.82 4.39
N SER A 23 -13.87 -0.56 4.82
CA SER A 23 -13.43 -0.16 6.17
C SER A 23 -14.16 -0.90 7.30
N GLN A 24 -15.42 -1.31 7.10
CA GLN A 24 -16.16 -2.09 8.11
C GLN A 24 -15.58 -3.48 8.35
N PHE A 25 -14.86 -4.03 7.36
CA PHE A 25 -14.21 -5.33 7.51
C PHE A 25 -13.00 -5.26 8.45
N MET A 26 -12.36 -4.10 8.57
CA MET A 26 -11.06 -3.93 9.21
C MET A 26 -11.14 -3.41 10.67
N ILE A 27 -12.34 -3.42 11.28
CA ILE A 27 -12.59 -2.84 12.62
C ILE A 27 -11.91 -3.63 13.76
N ASP A 28 -11.53 -4.88 13.53
CA ASP A 28 -11.01 -5.80 14.56
C ASP A 28 -9.63 -6.31 14.15
N GLY A 29 -8.69 -6.39 15.10
CA GLY A 29 -7.28 -6.73 14.83
C GLY A 29 -7.08 -8.03 14.04
N ALA A 30 -7.88 -9.06 14.30
CA ALA A 30 -7.80 -10.31 13.53
C ALA A 30 -8.26 -10.15 12.07
N LYS A 31 -9.27 -9.31 11.82
CA LYS A 31 -9.76 -9.02 10.47
C LYS A 31 -8.82 -8.06 9.74
N PHE A 32 -8.28 -7.08 10.46
CA PHE A 32 -7.21 -6.21 9.98
C PHE A 32 -6.03 -7.03 9.48
N LEU A 33 -5.54 -7.96 10.30
CA LEU A 33 -4.46 -8.87 9.92
C LEU A 33 -4.80 -9.69 8.67
N SER A 34 -6.03 -10.23 8.60
CA SER A 34 -6.50 -10.96 7.43
C SER A 34 -6.52 -10.09 6.16
N GLY A 35 -6.95 -8.83 6.26
CA GLY A 35 -6.95 -7.88 5.14
C GLY A 35 -5.54 -7.52 4.70
N THR A 36 -4.63 -7.28 5.64
CA THR A 36 -3.21 -7.02 5.40
C THR A 36 -2.53 -8.20 4.71
N MET A 37 -2.79 -9.43 5.14
CA MET A 37 -2.28 -10.64 4.51
C MET A 37 -2.84 -10.87 3.10
N ALA A 38 -4.12 -10.55 2.89
CA ALA A 38 -4.72 -10.59 1.56
C ALA A 38 -4.04 -9.59 0.61
N ALA A 39 -3.87 -8.34 1.05
CA ALA A 39 -3.18 -7.30 0.29
C ALA A 39 -1.76 -7.74 -0.05
N LEU A 40 -1.01 -8.23 0.93
CA LEU A 40 0.35 -8.73 0.75
C LEU A 40 0.42 -9.89 -0.26
N SER A 41 -0.52 -10.83 -0.19
CA SER A 41 -0.58 -11.94 -1.14
C SER A 41 -0.76 -11.44 -2.57
N VAL A 42 -1.58 -10.42 -2.79
CA VAL A 42 -1.77 -9.83 -4.12
C VAL A 42 -0.48 -9.12 -4.58
N MET A 43 0.16 -8.35 -3.70
CA MET A 43 1.43 -7.69 -4.01
C MET A 43 2.51 -8.68 -4.47
N VAL A 44 2.68 -9.78 -3.74
CA VAL A 44 3.67 -10.82 -4.08
C VAL A 44 3.32 -11.53 -5.39
N ASN A 45 2.03 -11.74 -5.68
CA ASN A 45 1.61 -12.43 -6.90
C ASN A 45 1.68 -11.56 -8.16
N LEU A 46 1.46 -10.24 -8.03
CA LEU A 46 1.44 -9.30 -9.15
C LEU A 46 2.78 -8.63 -9.39
N GLU A 47 3.62 -8.47 -8.37
CA GLU A 47 4.95 -7.82 -8.46
C GLU A 47 4.87 -6.43 -9.10
N LEU A 48 3.79 -5.71 -8.81
CA LEU A 48 3.53 -4.35 -9.30
C LEU A 48 3.51 -3.35 -8.15
N PRO A 49 3.63 -2.05 -8.43
CA PRO A 49 3.33 -1.04 -7.43
C PRO A 49 1.85 -1.10 -7.04
N HIS A 50 1.57 -1.04 -5.74
CA HIS A 50 0.24 -1.21 -5.17
C HIS A 50 -0.17 -0.04 -4.29
N VAL A 51 -1.45 0.36 -4.39
CA VAL A 51 -2.10 1.31 -3.48
C VAL A 51 -3.25 0.60 -2.79
N ASN A 52 -3.18 0.46 -1.46
CA ASN A 52 -4.26 -0.15 -0.69
C ASN A 52 -5.18 0.92 -0.14
N ILE A 53 -6.47 0.80 -0.38
CA ILE A 53 -7.47 1.81 -0.02
C ILE A 53 -8.54 1.18 0.87
N LEU A 54 -8.87 1.87 1.95
CA LEU A 54 -10.01 1.57 2.80
C LEU A 54 -11.20 2.41 2.37
N THR A 55 -12.16 1.75 1.74
CA THR A 55 -13.37 2.36 1.20
C THR A 55 -14.45 2.53 2.28
N LYS A 56 -15.44 3.37 1.97
CA LYS A 56 -16.64 3.59 2.79
C LYS A 56 -16.38 4.11 4.20
N MET A 57 -15.34 4.93 4.37
CA MET A 57 -15.01 5.52 5.68
C MET A 57 -16.16 6.41 6.23
N ASP A 58 -17.04 6.88 5.37
CA ASP A 58 -18.25 7.63 5.72
C ASP A 58 -19.31 6.80 6.47
N LEU A 59 -19.27 5.47 6.35
CA LEU A 59 -20.21 4.57 7.01
C LEU A 59 -19.76 4.14 8.41
N LEU A 60 -18.55 4.53 8.84
CA LEU A 60 -18.04 4.19 10.17
C LEU A 60 -18.62 5.10 11.24
N SER A 61 -19.00 4.50 12.37
CA SER A 61 -19.29 5.26 13.59
C SER A 61 -18.00 5.91 14.14
N LYS A 62 -18.12 6.99 14.91
CA LYS A 62 -16.96 7.66 15.53
C LYS A 62 -16.10 6.69 16.38
N GLY A 63 -16.72 5.72 17.04
CA GLY A 63 -16.03 4.70 17.82
C GLY A 63 -15.24 3.74 16.93
N ALA A 64 -15.87 3.21 15.89
CA ALA A 64 -15.23 2.28 14.95
C ALA A 64 -14.11 2.96 14.16
N ARG A 65 -14.28 4.23 13.78
CA ARG A 65 -13.23 5.02 13.13
C ARG A 65 -12.00 5.17 14.02
N ARG A 66 -12.18 5.52 15.29
CA ARG A 66 -11.07 5.61 16.26
C ARG A 66 -10.36 4.26 16.46
N GLN A 67 -11.09 3.15 16.45
CA GLN A 67 -10.46 1.82 16.51
C GLN A 67 -9.65 1.54 15.25
N LEU A 68 -10.18 1.87 14.08
CA LEU A 68 -9.49 1.71 12.81
C LEU A 68 -8.24 2.59 12.71
N ASP A 69 -8.28 3.82 13.23
CA ASP A 69 -7.14 4.75 13.24
C ASP A 69 -5.95 4.16 14.01
N ASN A 70 -6.19 3.39 15.07
CA ASN A 70 -5.11 2.67 15.78
C ASN A 70 -4.43 1.59 14.92
N TYR A 71 -5.10 1.12 13.86
CA TYR A 71 -4.58 0.13 12.92
C TYR A 71 -4.03 0.76 11.63
N LEU A 72 -4.24 2.05 11.36
CA LEU A 72 -3.70 2.73 10.17
C LEU A 72 -2.21 3.04 10.31
N ASP A 73 -1.78 3.44 11.51
CA ASP A 73 -0.37 3.54 11.89
C ASP A 73 -0.12 2.63 13.11
N PRO A 74 -0.21 1.30 12.95
CA PRO A 74 -0.09 0.41 14.08
C PRO A 74 1.39 0.22 14.43
N ASP A 75 1.68 0.24 15.72
CA ASP A 75 2.88 -0.41 16.22
C ASP A 75 2.64 -1.94 16.12
N PRO A 76 3.52 -2.71 15.43
CA PRO A 76 3.42 -4.17 15.35
C PRO A 76 3.22 -4.83 16.72
N HIS A 77 3.84 -4.27 17.76
CA HIS A 77 3.72 -4.78 19.13
C HIS A 77 2.32 -4.55 19.72
N ILE A 78 1.64 -3.45 19.37
CA ILE A 78 0.28 -3.15 19.83
C ILE A 78 -0.72 -4.09 19.15
N LEU A 79 -0.59 -4.32 17.84
CA LEU A 79 -1.44 -5.28 17.11
C LEU A 79 -1.32 -6.69 17.69
N LEU A 80 -0.07 -7.15 17.93
CA LEU A 80 0.17 -8.47 18.51
C LEU A 80 -0.33 -8.57 19.96
N ALA A 81 -0.23 -7.49 20.74
CA ALA A 81 -0.77 -7.45 22.10
C ALA A 81 -2.30 -7.57 22.11
N ASP A 82 -3.00 -6.90 21.20
CA ASP A 82 -4.46 -6.94 21.10
C ASP A 82 -4.94 -8.35 20.72
N MET A 83 -4.22 -9.03 19.82
CA MET A 83 -4.47 -10.44 19.48
C MET A 83 -4.24 -11.36 20.69
N ARG A 84 -3.11 -11.20 21.41
CA ARG A 84 -2.77 -12.01 22.59
C ARG A 84 -3.76 -11.85 23.75
N ASN A 85 -4.42 -10.70 23.87
CA ASN A 85 -5.40 -10.43 24.91
C ASN A 85 -6.72 -11.19 24.73
N SER A 86 -6.96 -11.78 23.56
CA SER A 86 -8.06 -12.72 23.36
C SER A 86 -7.72 -14.05 24.06
N LYS A 87 -8.07 -14.15 25.36
CA LYS A 87 -7.85 -15.32 26.26
C LYS A 87 -8.65 -16.58 25.87
N SER A 88 -8.76 -16.88 24.59
CA SER A 88 -9.37 -18.11 24.10
C SER A 88 -8.35 -19.26 24.16
N LYS A 89 -8.80 -20.47 24.50
CA LYS A 89 -7.98 -21.70 24.42
C LYS A 89 -7.39 -21.92 23.02
N TRP A 90 -8.04 -21.37 21.99
CA TRP A 90 -7.54 -21.32 20.62
C TRP A 90 -6.22 -20.54 20.52
N HIS A 91 -6.14 -19.36 21.14
CA HIS A 91 -4.97 -18.47 21.02
C HIS A 91 -3.71 -19.10 21.60
N GLN A 92 -3.84 -19.84 22.71
CA GLN A 92 -2.71 -20.57 23.31
C GLN A 92 -2.18 -21.68 22.39
N LYS A 93 -3.06 -22.34 21.64
CA LYS A 93 -2.69 -23.40 20.70
C LYS A 93 -1.95 -22.87 19.48
N TYR A 94 -2.31 -21.68 18.99
CA TYR A 94 -1.77 -21.08 17.75
C TYR A 94 -0.89 -19.84 18.00
N ALA A 95 -0.34 -19.68 19.20
CA ALA A 95 0.49 -18.54 19.56
C ALA A 95 1.70 -18.38 18.62
N LYS A 96 2.43 -19.47 18.36
CA LYS A 96 3.58 -19.47 17.43
C LYS A 96 3.23 -19.07 16.00
N LEU A 97 2.04 -19.45 15.54
CA LEU A 97 1.56 -19.06 14.20
C LEU A 97 1.27 -17.55 14.16
N THR A 98 0.63 -17.02 15.21
CA THR A 98 0.29 -15.59 15.29
C THR A 98 1.55 -14.74 15.33
N GLU A 99 2.58 -15.19 16.05
CA GLU A 99 3.91 -14.58 16.09
C GLU A 99 4.58 -14.58 14.72
N ALA A 100 4.64 -15.73 14.04
CA ALA A 100 5.21 -15.81 12.69
C ALA A 100 4.46 -14.93 11.66
N ILE A 101 3.13 -14.81 11.76
CA ILE A 101 2.36 -13.91 10.91
C ILE A 101 2.71 -12.44 11.25
N GLY A 102 2.87 -12.11 12.53
CA GLY A 102 3.33 -10.80 12.97
C GLY A 102 4.68 -10.41 12.35
N GLU A 103 5.66 -11.31 12.41
CA GLU A 103 6.98 -11.12 11.80
C GLU A 103 6.88 -10.88 10.29
N VAL A 104 6.03 -11.63 9.58
CA VAL A 104 5.81 -11.41 8.14
C VAL A 104 5.25 -10.01 7.90
N VAL A 105 4.21 -9.60 8.63
CA VAL A 105 3.61 -8.26 8.48
C VAL A 105 4.62 -7.14 8.76
N GLU A 106 5.45 -7.31 9.79
CA GLU A 106 6.49 -6.36 10.17
C GLU A 106 7.60 -6.28 9.09
N ASN A 107 8.05 -7.41 8.56
CA ASN A 107 9.05 -7.47 7.50
C ASN A 107 8.59 -6.81 6.20
N PHE A 108 7.29 -6.85 5.89
CA PHE A 108 6.71 -6.15 4.75
C PHE A 108 6.33 -4.70 5.06
N SER A 109 6.83 -4.14 6.16
CA SER A 109 6.57 -2.76 6.62
C SER A 109 5.08 -2.45 6.52
N LEU A 110 4.26 -3.09 7.36
CA LEU A 110 2.83 -2.81 7.57
C LEU A 110 2.18 -2.12 6.39
N VAL A 111 1.78 -2.93 5.42
CA VAL A 111 1.06 -2.52 4.21
C VAL A 111 0.16 -1.33 4.50
N ARG A 112 0.55 -0.14 4.01
CA ARG A 112 -0.17 1.09 4.32
C ARG A 112 -1.50 1.12 3.58
N PHE A 113 -2.54 1.50 4.32
CA PHE A 113 -3.87 1.72 3.78
C PHE A 113 -4.22 3.20 3.78
N TYR A 114 -4.76 3.69 2.66
CA TYR A 114 -5.25 5.05 2.51
C TYR A 114 -6.77 5.08 2.75
N PRO A 115 -7.27 5.87 3.71
CA PRO A 115 -8.70 5.98 3.96
C PRO A 115 -9.38 6.80 2.86
N LEU A 116 -10.42 6.23 2.22
CA LEU A 116 -11.25 6.90 1.23
C LEU A 116 -12.63 7.24 1.82
N ASN A 117 -12.95 8.53 1.79
CA ASN A 117 -14.26 9.05 2.16
C ASN A 117 -14.85 9.84 0.99
N ILE A 118 -15.88 9.28 0.34
CA ILE A 118 -16.53 9.93 -0.82
C ILE A 118 -17.20 11.27 -0.52
N ARG A 119 -17.40 11.61 0.76
CA ARG A 119 -17.96 12.89 1.19
C ARG A 119 -16.89 13.96 1.42
N ASP A 120 -15.62 13.57 1.30
CA ASP A 120 -14.46 14.38 1.62
C ASP A 120 -13.53 14.41 0.40
N GLU A 121 -13.58 15.53 -0.32
CA GLU A 121 -12.82 15.74 -1.56
C GLU A 121 -11.31 15.64 -1.34
N GLU A 122 -10.82 16.08 -0.16
CA GLU A 122 -9.40 16.03 0.20
C GLU A 122 -8.90 14.57 0.27
N SER A 123 -9.75 13.64 0.75
CA SER A 123 -9.39 12.23 0.78
C SER A 123 -9.23 11.62 -0.61
N VAL A 124 -10.04 12.07 -1.57
CA VAL A 124 -9.97 11.64 -2.97
C VAL A 124 -8.73 12.22 -3.65
N GLU A 125 -8.47 13.51 -3.42
CA GLU A 125 -7.29 14.21 -3.95
C GLU A 125 -5.99 13.57 -3.45
N ASN A 126 -5.89 13.27 -2.16
CA ASN A 126 -4.72 12.61 -1.59
C ASN A 126 -4.44 11.23 -2.21
N ILE A 127 -5.49 10.45 -2.49
CA ILE A 127 -5.36 9.15 -3.15
C ILE A 127 -4.91 9.33 -4.60
N LEU A 128 -5.48 10.29 -5.32
CA LEU A 128 -5.08 10.59 -6.69
C LEU A 128 -3.61 10.97 -6.76
N LEU A 129 -3.17 11.93 -5.93
CA LEU A 129 -1.77 12.34 -5.82
C LEU A 129 -0.85 11.15 -5.49
N THR A 130 -1.28 10.26 -4.59
CA THR A 130 -0.52 9.06 -4.24
C THR A 130 -0.36 8.12 -5.44
N ILE A 131 -1.44 7.88 -6.20
CA ILE A 131 -1.41 7.04 -7.39
C ILE A 131 -0.51 7.68 -8.46
N ASP A 132 -0.66 8.98 -8.70
CA ASP A 132 0.11 9.74 -9.67
C ASP A 132 1.61 9.68 -9.37
N ASN A 133 2.00 9.86 -8.10
CA ASN A 133 3.38 9.71 -7.66
C ASN A 133 3.93 8.29 -7.90
N ILE A 134 3.12 7.26 -7.64
CA ILE A 134 3.54 5.86 -7.81
C ILE A 134 3.71 5.47 -9.27
N ILE A 135 2.84 5.95 -10.15
CA ILE A 135 2.97 5.73 -11.59
C ILE A 135 3.87 6.79 -12.25
N GLN A 136 4.52 7.68 -11.48
CA GLN A 136 5.32 8.80 -11.96
C GLN A 136 4.63 9.61 -13.07
N TYR A 137 3.31 9.80 -12.94
CA TYR A 137 2.52 10.52 -13.93
C TYR A 137 3.04 11.95 -14.06
N GLY A 138 3.38 12.37 -15.28
CA GLY A 138 3.87 13.72 -15.57
C GLY A 138 5.38 13.89 -15.72
N GLU A 139 6.23 12.95 -15.26
CA GLU A 139 7.70 13.07 -15.41
C GLU A 139 8.16 12.95 -16.88
N ASP A 140 7.41 12.26 -17.75
CA ASP A 140 7.71 12.23 -19.19
C ASP A 140 7.44 13.57 -19.90
N ALA A 141 6.74 14.50 -19.24
CA ALA A 141 6.52 15.85 -19.73
C ALA A 141 7.67 16.80 -19.36
N ASP A 142 8.58 16.39 -18.48
CA ASP A 142 9.77 17.18 -18.18
C ASP A 142 10.72 17.17 -19.37
N VAL A 143 11.14 18.37 -19.77
CA VAL A 143 12.08 18.55 -20.88
C VAL A 143 13.39 17.89 -20.47
N LYS A 144 13.76 16.79 -21.14
CA LYS A 144 15.11 16.23 -21.05
C LYS A 144 16.09 17.31 -21.49
N ILE A 145 16.75 17.94 -20.52
CA ILE A 145 17.85 18.86 -20.81
C ILE A 145 18.90 17.99 -21.49
N LYS A 146 19.12 18.21 -22.79
CA LYS A 146 20.32 17.71 -23.45
C LYS A 146 21.46 18.44 -22.76
N ASP A 147 22.24 17.73 -21.95
CA ASP A 147 23.57 18.17 -21.60
C ASP A 147 24.29 18.41 -22.94
N PHE A 148 24.52 19.67 -23.28
CA PHE A 148 25.39 20.01 -24.38
C PHE A 148 26.78 19.57 -23.92
N GLU A 149 27.28 18.47 -24.48
CA GLU A 149 28.72 18.19 -24.44
C GLU A 149 29.41 19.41 -25.06
N GLU A 150 30.08 20.21 -24.23
CA GLU A 150 30.98 21.26 -24.72
C GLU A 150 32.06 20.55 -25.54
N GLU A 151 32.10 20.79 -26.85
CA GLU A 151 33.21 20.35 -27.69
C GLU A 151 34.49 21.02 -27.16
N ASP A 152 35.39 20.21 -26.58
CA ASP A 152 36.72 20.66 -26.17
C ASP A 152 37.41 21.32 -27.39
N PRO A 153 37.84 22.59 -27.29
CA PRO A 153 38.46 23.31 -28.41
C PRO A 153 39.87 22.79 -28.80
N GLU A 154 40.36 21.69 -28.22
CA GLU A 154 41.70 21.16 -28.48
C GLU A 154 41.80 20.25 -29.72
N ASN A 155 40.71 20.00 -30.46
CA ASN A 155 40.75 19.19 -31.71
C ASN A 155 40.88 19.99 -33.01
N CYS A 156 41.28 21.26 -32.93
CA CYS A 156 41.81 22.00 -34.07
C CYS A 156 43.29 22.26 -33.85
N ASP A 157 44.14 21.31 -34.25
CA ASP A 157 45.36 21.60 -35.03
C ASP A 157 46.07 20.29 -35.47
N GLY A 158 46.27 20.21 -36.80
CA GLY A 158 47.43 19.68 -37.53
C GLY A 158 48.14 18.41 -37.09
#